data_AF-A0AA39JSA0-F1
#
_entry.id   AF-A0AA39JSA0-F1
#
_cell.length_a   1.000
_cell.length_b   1.000
_cell.length_c   1.000
_cell.angle_alpha   90.00
_cell.angle_beta   90.00
_cell.angle_gamma   90.00
#
_symmetry.space_group_name_H-M   'P 1'
#
loop_
_entity.id
_entity.type
_entity.pdbx_description
1 polymer ?
#
loop_
_entity_poly.entity_id
_entity_poly.type
_entity_poly.pdbx_seq_one_letter_code
_entity_poly.pdbx_strand_id
1 'polypeptide(L)'
;MAAEPCTDEIDLRDTDSLRKYYEILVARRKAAALDLLRRGWTCVVELASHPAPEDGHYRPLPPYAHNGGIYNLILVDAPLPFQHDNQYSQVWIADVHTLSVCKKKLGKVIMKIIQPSLIPLPDLDWSLEVYDYVRPWALWGTEDEAYQELESLQGKTVPYYFGKHKITMPGGEDAQVLIMEYVQGKTLDQWIEDRPAHNSPEECLACII
;
A
#
# COMPACT_ATOMS: atom_id res chain seq x y z
N MET A 1 27.71 8.88 -14.84
CA MET A 1 26.60 8.52 -13.94
C MET A 1 26.71 7.04 -13.68
N ALA A 2 27.15 6.63 -12.49
CA ALA A 2 27.12 5.22 -12.09
C ALA A 2 25.66 4.85 -11.79
N ALA A 3 25.22 3.66 -12.20
CA ALA A 3 23.92 3.13 -11.81
C ALA A 3 23.91 2.96 -10.29
N GLU A 4 22.89 3.52 -9.62
CA GLU A 4 22.72 3.28 -8.19
C GLU A 4 22.43 1.78 -7.97
N PRO A 5 23.09 1.14 -7.00
CA PRO A 5 22.88 -0.28 -6.72
C PRO A 5 21.42 -0.52 -6.30
N CYS A 6 20.84 -1.59 -6.82
CA CYS A 6 19.52 -2.06 -6.39
C CYS A 6 19.58 -2.35 -4.87
N THR A 7 18.73 -1.68 -4.09
CA THR A 7 18.75 -1.79 -2.63
C THR A 7 18.38 -3.18 -2.10
N ASP A 8 17.84 -4.04 -2.96
CA ASP A 8 17.31 -5.35 -2.61
C ASP A 8 18.39 -6.42 -2.35
N GLU A 9 19.67 -6.11 -2.65
CA GLU A 9 20.80 -7.05 -2.56
C GLU A 9 21.87 -6.64 -1.53
N ILE A 10 21.60 -5.64 -0.69
CA ILE A 10 22.60 -5.14 0.25
C ILE A 10 22.84 -6.15 1.38
N ASP A 11 24.10 -6.56 1.54
CA ASP A 11 24.52 -7.37 2.68
C ASP A 11 24.60 -6.49 3.94
N LEU A 12 23.54 -6.54 4.75
CA LEU A 12 23.46 -5.80 6.00
C LEU A 12 24.33 -6.39 7.13
N ARG A 13 24.99 -7.54 6.91
CA ARG A 13 25.95 -8.11 7.89
C ARG A 13 27.29 -7.39 7.86
N ASP A 14 27.61 -6.76 6.74
CA ASP A 14 28.80 -5.93 6.60
C ASP A 14 28.53 -4.52 7.15
N THR A 15 29.30 -4.11 8.15
CA THR A 15 29.10 -2.82 8.85
C THR A 15 29.24 -1.62 7.92
N ASP A 16 30.15 -1.69 6.94
CA ASP A 16 30.34 -0.60 5.98
C ASP A 16 29.17 -0.50 5.00
N SER A 17 28.66 -1.64 4.53
CA SER A 17 27.45 -1.72 3.69
C SER A 17 26.22 -1.24 4.44
N LEU A 18 26.06 -1.63 5.70
CA LEU A 18 24.97 -1.17 6.56
C LEU A 18 25.01 0.35 6.75
N ARG A 19 26.19 0.91 7.05
CA ARG A 19 26.37 2.36 7.21
C ARG A 19 26.03 3.13 5.92
N LYS A 20 26.54 2.66 4.78
CA LYS A 20 26.23 3.27 3.47
C LYS A 20 24.73 3.22 3.17
N TYR A 21 24.10 2.07 3.44
CA TYR A 21 22.67 1.91 3.26
C TYR A 21 21.88 2.87 4.14
N TYR A 22 22.23 2.96 5.42
CA TYR A 22 21.64 3.91 6.35
C TYR A 22 21.77 5.36 5.87
N GLU A 23 22.96 5.77 5.40
CA GLU A 23 23.20 7.12 4.85
C GLU A 23 22.32 7.41 3.63
N ILE A 24 22.15 6.42 2.72
CA ILE A 24 21.24 6.53 1.58
C ILE A 24 19.81 6.74 2.07
N LEU A 25 19.32 5.92 3.00
CA LEU A 25 17.96 6.05 3.54
C LEU A 25 17.74 7.39 4.23
N VAL A 26 18.72 7.90 5.00
CA VAL A 26 18.64 9.22 5.63
C VAL A 26 18.56 10.34 4.59
N ALA A 27 19.38 10.27 3.53
CA ALA A 27 19.33 11.24 2.45
C ALA A 27 17.98 11.23 1.72
N ARG A 28 17.46 10.03 1.40
CA ARG A 28 16.15 9.84 0.76
C ARG A 28 15.00 10.31 1.65
N ARG A 29 15.07 10.06 2.97
CA ARG A 29 14.08 10.57 3.95
C ARG A 29 14.04 12.09 3.96
N LYS A 30 15.20 12.75 3.93
CA LYS A 30 15.29 14.22 3.82
C LYS A 30 14.67 14.72 2.51
N ALA A 31 14.95 14.05 1.39
CA ALA A 31 14.35 14.39 0.10
C ALA A 31 12.83 14.21 0.11
N ALA A 32 12.32 13.11 0.67
CA ALA A 32 10.89 12.85 0.84
C ALA A 32 10.19 13.90 1.71
N ALA A 33 10.86 14.40 2.76
CA ALA A 33 10.34 15.48 3.59
C ALA A 33 10.27 16.83 2.86
N LEU A 34 11.13 17.06 1.85
CA LEU A 34 11.13 18.28 1.04
C LEU A 34 10.08 18.26 -0.08
N ASP A 35 9.82 17.09 -0.66
CA ASP A 35 8.77 16.90 -1.67
C ASP A 35 7.82 15.77 -1.25
N LEU A 36 6.92 16.13 -0.33
CA LEU A 36 5.96 15.20 0.24
C LEU A 36 4.97 14.70 -0.81
N LEU A 37 4.65 13.41 -0.71
CA LEU A 37 3.51 12.85 -1.39
C LEU A 37 2.24 13.55 -0.91
N ARG A 38 1.43 14.03 -1.86
CA ARG A 38 0.27 14.88 -1.58
C ARG A 38 -0.89 14.54 -2.48
N ARG A 39 -2.09 14.96 -2.05
CA ARG A 39 -3.30 14.92 -2.87
C ARG A 39 -3.05 15.58 -4.23
N GLY A 40 -3.53 14.95 -5.29
CA GLY A 40 -3.35 15.36 -6.67
C GLY A 40 -2.06 14.83 -7.32
N TRP A 41 -1.16 14.19 -6.56
CA TRP A 41 -0.04 13.47 -7.17
C TRP A 41 -0.54 12.34 -8.07
N THR A 42 0.17 12.12 -9.18
CA THR A 42 -0.26 11.19 -10.23
C THR A 42 0.82 10.20 -10.59
N CYS A 43 0.43 8.95 -10.82
CA CYS A 43 1.30 7.94 -11.42
C CYS A 43 0.57 7.13 -12.47
N VAL A 44 1.33 6.63 -13.43
CA VAL A 44 0.83 5.71 -14.45
C VAL A 44 1.16 4.29 -14.00
N VAL A 45 0.16 3.41 -14.04
CA VAL A 45 0.31 1.99 -13.71
C VAL A 45 -0.33 1.14 -14.80
N GLU A 46 0.25 -0.03 -15.03
CA GLU A 46 -0.34 -1.07 -15.87
C GLU A 46 -0.97 -2.12 -14.95
N LEU A 47 -2.28 -2.32 -15.05
CA LEU A 47 -3.01 -3.32 -14.27
C LEU A 47 -3.30 -4.53 -15.15
N ALA A 48 -3.06 -5.73 -14.62
CA ALA A 48 -3.46 -6.97 -15.29
C ALA A 48 -5.00 -7.11 -15.29
N SER A 49 -5.52 -7.75 -16.33
CA SER A 49 -6.95 -8.11 -16.39
C SER A 49 -7.28 -9.13 -15.30
N HIS A 50 -8.33 -8.86 -14.53
CA HIS A 50 -8.86 -9.79 -13.55
C HIS A 50 -10.06 -10.54 -14.11
N PRO A 51 -10.04 -11.89 -14.13
CA PRO A 51 -11.15 -12.68 -14.64
C PRO A 51 -12.42 -12.39 -13.85
N ALA A 52 -13.56 -12.33 -14.54
CA ALA A 52 -14.83 -12.20 -13.86
C ALA A 52 -15.08 -13.48 -13.03
N PRO A 53 -15.50 -13.36 -11.77
CA PRO A 53 -15.89 -14.52 -10.98
C PRO A 53 -17.08 -15.22 -11.64
N GLU A 54 -17.03 -16.55 -11.76
CA GLU A 54 -18.11 -17.34 -12.36
C GLU A 54 -19.33 -17.49 -11.44
N ASP A 55 -19.15 -17.20 -10.15
CA ASP A 55 -20.12 -17.41 -9.07
C ASP A 55 -20.66 -16.06 -8.54
N GLY A 56 -21.94 -16.00 -8.20
CA GLY A 56 -22.66 -14.77 -7.84
C GLY A 56 -22.34 -14.20 -6.45
N HIS A 57 -21.43 -14.85 -5.71
CA HIS A 57 -21.08 -14.47 -4.33
C HIS A 57 -19.94 -13.46 -4.22
N TYR A 58 -19.38 -12.99 -5.34
CA TYR A 58 -18.28 -12.04 -5.37
C TYR A 58 -18.78 -10.60 -5.54
N ARG A 59 -18.06 -9.64 -4.95
CA ARG A 59 -18.25 -8.22 -5.27
C ARG A 59 -17.94 -7.98 -6.76
N PRO A 60 -18.72 -7.12 -7.42
CA PRO A 60 -18.52 -6.84 -8.84
C PRO A 60 -17.18 -6.15 -9.07
N LEU A 61 -16.37 -6.69 -9.98
CA LEU A 61 -15.14 -6.04 -10.41
C LEU A 61 -15.48 -4.77 -11.22
N PRO A 62 -14.80 -3.64 -10.95
CA PRO A 62 -14.95 -2.47 -11.78
C PRO A 62 -14.37 -2.72 -13.18
N PRO A 63 -14.90 -2.07 -14.24
CA PRO A 63 -14.49 -2.33 -15.62
C PRO A 63 -12.98 -2.18 -15.88
N TYR A 64 -12.30 -1.27 -15.17
CA TYR A 64 -10.87 -1.07 -15.32
C TYR A 64 -10.04 -2.28 -14.84
N ALA A 65 -10.51 -2.98 -13.80
CA ALA A 65 -9.85 -4.16 -13.26
C ALA A 65 -10.13 -5.38 -14.13
N HIS A 66 -11.38 -5.53 -14.59
CA HIS A 66 -11.75 -6.63 -15.48
C HIS A 66 -10.98 -6.61 -16.81
N ASN A 67 -10.90 -5.44 -17.44
CA ASN A 67 -10.25 -5.30 -18.75
C ASN A 67 -8.72 -5.26 -18.65
N GLY A 68 -8.17 -4.87 -17.50
CA GLY A 68 -6.76 -4.51 -17.38
C GLY A 68 -6.38 -3.31 -18.27
N GLY A 69 -5.10 -3.00 -18.34
CA GLY A 69 -4.54 -1.93 -19.18
C GLY A 69 -3.81 -0.85 -18.40
N ILE A 70 -3.50 0.25 -19.09
CA ILE A 70 -2.68 1.34 -18.53
C ILE A 70 -3.57 2.49 -18.07
N TYR A 71 -3.43 2.86 -16.80
CA TYR A 71 -4.27 3.84 -16.13
C TYR A 71 -3.43 4.91 -15.43
N ASN A 72 -4.01 6.10 -15.31
CA ASN A 72 -3.46 7.17 -14.48
C ASN A 72 -4.16 7.16 -13.13
N LEU A 73 -3.42 6.96 -12.06
CA LEU A 73 -3.90 7.06 -10.70
C LEU A 73 -3.65 8.47 -10.17
N ILE A 74 -4.65 9.05 -9.50
CA ILE A 74 -4.57 10.37 -8.89
C ILE A 74 -4.88 10.24 -7.41
N LEU A 75 -3.95 10.59 -6.54
CA LEU A 75 -4.18 10.52 -5.09
C LEU A 75 -5.26 11.52 -4.68
N VAL A 76 -6.29 11.06 -3.99
CA VAL A 76 -7.41 11.91 -3.59
C VAL A 76 -7.54 12.08 -2.09
N ASP A 77 -7.13 11.07 -1.31
CA ASP A 77 -7.29 11.09 0.14
C ASP A 77 -6.27 10.16 0.82
N ALA A 78 -5.93 10.49 2.06
CA ALA A 78 -5.03 9.70 2.92
C ALA A 78 -5.83 9.29 4.17
N PRO A 79 -6.48 8.10 4.17
CA PRO A 79 -7.41 7.71 5.22
C PRO A 79 -6.78 7.66 6.62
N LEU A 80 -5.46 7.42 6.68
CA LEU A 80 -4.65 7.61 7.88
C LEU A 80 -3.37 8.32 7.46
N PRO A 81 -3.15 9.58 7.86
CA PRO A 81 -1.86 10.23 7.65
C PRO A 81 -0.78 9.39 8.34
N PHE A 82 0.45 9.40 7.81
CA PHE A 82 1.56 8.70 8.44
C PHE A 82 1.79 9.29 9.85
N GLN A 83 1.43 8.55 10.91
CA GLN A 83 1.27 9.13 12.26
C GLN A 83 1.96 8.36 13.38
N HIS A 84 2.63 7.23 13.11
CA HIS A 84 3.27 6.47 14.19
C HIS A 84 4.62 5.86 13.80
N ASP A 85 5.48 5.73 14.81
CA ASP A 85 6.88 5.29 14.68
C ASP A 85 7.02 3.85 14.13
N ASN A 86 5.95 3.04 14.21
CA ASN A 86 5.90 1.67 13.70
C ASN A 86 5.21 1.53 12.33
N GLN A 87 5.08 2.62 11.57
CA GLN A 87 4.39 2.58 10.28
C GLN A 87 5.32 2.13 9.16
N TYR A 88 5.02 0.97 8.58
CA TYR A 88 5.81 0.40 7.48
C TYR A 88 5.32 0.83 6.09
N SER A 89 4.19 1.54 6.00
CA SER A 89 3.60 1.94 4.72
C SER A 89 2.68 3.14 4.84
N GLN A 90 2.62 3.96 3.79
CA GLN A 90 1.60 4.98 3.62
C GLN A 90 0.40 4.38 2.88
N VAL A 91 -0.83 4.68 3.30
CA VAL A 91 -2.05 4.21 2.63
C VAL A 91 -2.78 5.40 2.02
N TRP A 92 -3.09 5.30 0.74
CA TRP A 92 -3.77 6.35 -0.02
C TRP A 92 -4.95 5.81 -0.80
N ILE A 93 -6.00 6.61 -0.93
CA ILE A 93 -7.06 6.38 -1.90
C ILE A 93 -6.67 7.12 -3.17
N ALA A 94 -6.75 6.43 -4.31
CA ALA A 94 -6.51 7.02 -5.62
C ALA A 94 -7.71 6.84 -6.54
N ASP A 95 -8.02 7.89 -7.32
CA ASP A 95 -8.95 7.79 -8.43
C ASP A 95 -8.25 7.17 -9.65
N VAL A 96 -8.93 6.25 -10.32
CA VAL A 96 -8.44 5.61 -11.56
C VAL A 96 -8.98 6.37 -12.77
N HIS A 97 -8.09 6.81 -13.65
CA HIS A 97 -8.45 7.54 -14.87
C HIS A 97 -7.88 6.88 -16.14
N THR A 98 -8.61 7.03 -17.25
CA THR A 98 -8.08 6.74 -18.59
C THR A 98 -6.92 7.67 -18.95
N LEU A 99 -5.96 7.18 -19.72
CA LEU A 99 -4.88 8.00 -20.30
C LEU A 99 -5.31 8.82 -21.52
N SER A 100 -6.54 8.66 -22.00
CA SER A 100 -7.05 9.36 -23.17
C SER A 100 -7.21 10.88 -22.93
N VAL A 101 -7.28 11.63 -24.03
CA VAL A 101 -7.48 13.11 -24.02
C VAL A 101 -8.69 13.51 -23.16
N CYS A 102 -9.74 12.69 -23.18
CA CYS A 102 -10.87 12.81 -22.27
C CYS A 102 -10.62 11.97 -21.00
N LYS A 103 -9.93 12.55 -20.00
CA LYS A 103 -9.64 11.90 -18.71
C LYS A 103 -10.94 11.51 -17.99
N LYS A 104 -11.43 10.29 -18.22
CA LYS A 104 -12.63 9.77 -17.58
C LYS A 104 -12.23 9.04 -16.30
N LYS A 105 -12.88 9.39 -15.19
CA LYS A 105 -12.77 8.65 -13.93
C LYS A 105 -13.51 7.30 -14.07
N LEU A 106 -12.81 6.21 -13.76
CA LEU A 106 -13.30 4.84 -13.88
C LEU A 106 -13.64 4.21 -12.53
N GLY A 107 -13.05 4.70 -11.44
CA GLY A 107 -13.31 4.20 -10.10
C GLY A 107 -12.25 4.66 -9.10
N LYS A 108 -12.06 3.88 -8.05
CA LYS A 108 -11.10 4.11 -6.97
C LYS A 108 -10.32 2.84 -6.65
N VAL A 109 -9.10 3.01 -6.16
CA VAL A 109 -8.25 1.95 -5.59
C VAL A 109 -7.62 2.42 -4.28
N ILE A 110 -7.16 1.47 -3.48
CA ILE A 110 -6.21 1.72 -2.40
C ILE A 110 -4.79 1.51 -2.94
N MET A 111 -3.91 2.44 -2.64
CA MET A 111 -2.47 2.33 -2.84
C MET A 111 -1.80 2.23 -1.47
N LYS A 112 -1.25 1.06 -1.15
CA LYS A 112 -0.38 0.87 0.02
C LYS A 112 1.08 0.98 -0.45
N ILE A 113 1.73 2.07 -0.07
CA ILE A 113 3.06 2.47 -0.54
C ILE A 113 4.08 2.16 0.54
N ILE A 114 5.04 1.30 0.21
CA ILE A 114 6.21 0.97 1.04
C ILE A 114 7.41 1.69 0.43
N GLN A 115 7.73 2.84 1.03
CA GLN A 115 8.88 3.67 0.66
C GLN A 115 10.04 3.36 1.62
N PRO A 116 11.16 2.78 1.16
CA PRO A 116 12.26 2.33 2.02
C PRO A 116 12.77 3.38 3.02
N SER A 117 12.88 4.64 2.61
CA SER A 117 13.38 5.70 3.49
C SER A 117 12.40 6.10 4.59
N LEU A 118 11.12 5.72 4.49
CA LEU A 118 10.09 6.08 5.46
C LEU A 118 9.74 4.98 6.45
N ILE A 119 10.27 3.76 6.29
CA ILE A 119 10.18 2.73 7.33
C ILE A 119 11.20 3.00 8.45
N PRO A 120 11.08 2.41 9.65
CA PRO A 120 12.10 2.53 10.70
C PRO A 120 13.51 2.28 10.13
N LEU A 121 14.51 3.08 10.52
CA LEU A 121 15.87 2.92 10.00
C LEU A 121 16.57 1.75 10.70
N PRO A 122 17.53 1.08 10.05
CA PRO A 122 18.34 0.08 10.72
C PRO A 122 19.17 0.73 11.83
N ASP A 123 19.30 0.06 12.97
CA ASP A 123 20.21 0.48 14.04
C ASP A 123 21.66 0.15 13.64
N LEU A 124 22.55 1.14 13.77
CA LEU A 124 23.97 1.01 13.44
C LEU A 124 24.82 0.45 14.58
N ASP A 125 24.37 0.62 15.82
CA ASP A 125 25.13 0.26 17.03
C ASP A 125 24.80 -1.17 17.51
N TRP A 126 23.69 -1.74 17.03
CA TRP A 126 23.18 -3.04 17.47
C TRP A 126 23.85 -4.23 16.75
N SER A 127 25.14 -4.44 17.05
CA SER A 127 26.01 -5.46 16.43
C SER A 127 25.57 -6.93 16.54
N LEU A 128 24.46 -7.25 17.23
CA LEU A 128 23.95 -8.61 17.43
C LEU A 128 22.47 -8.82 16.99
N GLU A 129 21.72 -7.76 16.69
CA GLU A 129 20.27 -7.84 16.37
C GLU A 129 19.91 -7.14 15.03
N VAL A 130 20.82 -7.14 14.06
CA VAL A 130 20.49 -6.78 12.66
C VAL A 130 19.31 -7.63 12.09
N TYR A 131 18.92 -8.69 12.79
CA TYR A 131 17.74 -9.52 12.53
C TYR A 131 16.40 -8.81 12.76
N ASP A 132 16.35 -7.77 13.59
CA ASP A 132 15.10 -7.08 13.94
C ASP A 132 14.78 -5.93 12.97
N TYR A 133 15.75 -5.54 12.13
CA TYR A 133 15.49 -4.60 11.05
C TYR A 133 14.57 -5.23 10.00
N VAL A 134 13.35 -4.72 9.96
CA VAL A 134 12.36 -5.11 8.96
C VAL A 134 12.77 -4.56 7.60
N ARG A 135 13.25 -5.46 6.73
CA ARG A 135 13.70 -5.10 5.39
C ARG A 135 12.50 -4.70 4.53
N PRO A 136 12.59 -3.61 3.74
CA PRO A 136 11.51 -3.18 2.87
C PRO A 136 11.00 -4.32 1.96
N TRP A 137 11.91 -5.12 1.38
CA TRP A 137 11.53 -6.23 0.51
C TRP A 137 10.90 -7.42 1.18
N ALA A 138 11.17 -7.64 2.46
CA ALA A 138 10.42 -8.63 3.22
C ALA A 138 8.96 -8.19 3.38
N LEU A 139 8.70 -6.90 3.59
CA LEU A 139 7.33 -6.36 3.75
C LEU A 139 6.49 -6.55 2.50
N TRP A 140 6.90 -6.00 1.37
CA TRP A 140 6.10 -6.10 0.15
C TRP A 140 6.11 -7.51 -0.44
N GLY A 141 7.19 -8.28 -0.26
CA GLY A 141 7.28 -9.66 -0.75
C GLY A 141 6.28 -10.56 -0.03
N THR A 142 6.31 -10.54 1.31
CA THR A 142 5.41 -11.35 2.13
C THR A 142 3.95 -10.98 1.90
N GLU A 143 3.63 -9.69 1.75
CA GLU A 143 2.25 -9.26 1.54
C GLU A 143 1.73 -9.58 0.13
N ASP A 144 2.56 -9.44 -0.91
CA ASP A 144 2.24 -9.86 -2.28
C ASP A 144 1.96 -11.37 -2.34
N GLU A 145 2.84 -12.19 -1.76
CA GLU A 145 2.65 -13.64 -1.64
C GLU A 145 1.38 -13.99 -0.86
N ALA A 146 1.13 -13.32 0.27
CA ALA A 146 -0.07 -13.57 1.06
C ALA A 146 -1.36 -13.28 0.26
N TYR A 147 -1.41 -12.21 -0.53
CA TYR A 147 -2.57 -11.93 -1.36
C TYR A 147 -2.74 -12.93 -2.51
N GLN A 148 -1.64 -13.42 -3.08
CA GLN A 148 -1.68 -14.48 -4.09
C GLN A 148 -2.28 -15.77 -3.50
N GLU A 149 -1.87 -16.18 -2.30
CA GLU A 149 -2.44 -17.34 -1.59
C GLU A 149 -3.93 -17.16 -1.24
N LEU A 150 -4.37 -15.90 -1.07
CA LEU A 150 -5.76 -15.55 -0.77
C LEU A 150 -6.63 -15.35 -2.02
N GLU A 151 -6.14 -15.63 -3.23
CA GLU A 151 -6.85 -15.39 -4.51
C GLU A 151 -8.31 -15.86 -4.49
N SER A 152 -8.56 -17.08 -4.00
CA SER A 152 -9.91 -17.67 -3.94
C SER A 152 -10.91 -16.90 -3.05
N LEU A 153 -10.42 -16.10 -2.10
CA LEU A 153 -11.19 -15.32 -1.15
C LEU A 153 -11.35 -13.84 -1.57
N GLN A 154 -10.58 -13.40 -2.58
CA GLN A 154 -10.64 -12.04 -3.08
C GLN A 154 -12.00 -11.73 -3.71
N GLY A 155 -12.53 -10.55 -3.42
CA GLY A 155 -13.89 -10.16 -3.82
C GLY A 155 -15.00 -10.74 -2.95
N LYS A 156 -14.73 -11.74 -2.11
CA LYS A 156 -15.66 -12.31 -1.13
C LYS A 156 -15.38 -11.72 0.24
N THR A 157 -14.37 -12.26 0.92
CA THR A 157 -14.02 -11.91 2.31
C THR A 157 -12.90 -10.90 2.36
N VAL A 158 -11.94 -10.97 1.41
CA VAL A 158 -10.85 -10.01 1.30
C VAL A 158 -11.04 -9.12 0.06
N PRO A 159 -10.51 -7.89 0.04
CA PRO A 159 -10.50 -7.04 -1.15
C PRO A 159 -9.81 -7.71 -2.34
N TYR A 160 -10.17 -7.36 -3.57
CA TYR A 160 -9.35 -7.73 -4.72
C TYR A 160 -7.96 -7.10 -4.62
N TYR A 161 -6.94 -7.88 -4.96
CA TYR A 161 -5.55 -7.44 -5.05
C TYR A 161 -5.17 -7.30 -6.51
N PHE A 162 -4.84 -6.08 -6.94
CA PHE A 162 -4.54 -5.79 -8.35
C PHE A 162 -3.05 -5.89 -8.68
N GLY A 163 -2.21 -6.25 -7.70
CA GLY A 163 -0.79 -6.52 -7.89
C GLY A 163 0.16 -5.52 -7.23
N LYS A 164 1.44 -5.84 -7.35
CA LYS A 164 2.59 -5.08 -6.87
C LYS A 164 3.21 -4.27 -8.01
N HIS A 165 3.45 -3.00 -7.78
CA HIS A 165 4.02 -2.08 -8.76
C HIS A 165 5.16 -1.27 -8.16
N LYS A 166 6.22 -1.08 -8.94
CA LYS A 166 7.30 -0.16 -8.62
C LYS A 166 6.96 1.24 -9.15
N ILE A 167 7.03 2.26 -8.31
CA ILE A 167 6.82 3.67 -8.70
C ILE A 167 8.00 4.52 -8.22
N THR A 168 8.27 5.63 -8.91
CA THR A 168 9.20 6.64 -8.43
C THR A 168 8.45 7.75 -7.69
N MET A 169 8.81 7.96 -6.43
CA MET A 169 8.23 8.96 -5.54
C MET A 169 8.68 10.38 -5.92
N PRO A 170 7.99 11.45 -5.47
CA PRO A 170 8.38 12.84 -5.79
C PRO A 170 9.84 13.17 -5.42
N GLY A 171 10.33 12.65 -4.30
CA GLY A 171 11.74 12.74 -3.87
C GLY A 171 12.74 11.89 -4.68
N GLY A 172 12.30 11.30 -5.80
CA GLY A 172 13.13 10.49 -6.71
C GLY A 172 13.52 9.12 -6.17
N GLU A 173 12.95 8.69 -5.05
CA GLU A 173 13.14 7.35 -4.47
C GLU A 173 12.16 6.37 -5.12
N ASP A 174 12.61 5.17 -5.44
CA ASP A 174 11.70 4.11 -5.86
C ASP A 174 11.00 3.47 -4.66
N ALA A 175 9.69 3.28 -4.77
CA ALA A 175 8.85 2.62 -3.77
C ALA A 175 8.07 1.46 -4.40
N GLN A 176 7.69 0.49 -3.57
CA GLN A 176 6.74 -0.55 -3.96
C GLN A 176 5.33 -0.16 -3.53
N VAL A 177 4.36 -0.42 -4.41
CA VAL A 177 2.95 -0.13 -4.19
C VAL A 177 2.16 -1.40 -4.37
N LEU A 178 1.37 -1.73 -3.36
CA LEU A 178 0.36 -2.77 -3.44
C LEU A 178 -0.97 -2.09 -3.75
N ILE A 179 -1.54 -2.41 -4.92
CA ILE A 179 -2.79 -1.82 -5.38
C ILE A 179 -3.93 -2.79 -5.06
N MET A 180 -4.96 -2.28 -4.40
CA MET A 180 -6.09 -3.09 -3.91
C MET A 180 -7.43 -2.42 -4.23
N GLU A 181 -8.49 -3.21 -4.19
CA GLU A 181 -9.87 -2.75 -4.25
C GLU A 181 -10.14 -1.71 -3.16
N TYR A 182 -10.71 -0.58 -3.56
CA TYR A 182 -11.34 0.34 -2.62
C TYR A 182 -12.72 -0.17 -2.24
N VAL A 183 -12.88 -0.63 -1.00
CA VAL A 183 -14.17 -1.01 -0.44
C VAL A 183 -14.81 0.22 0.20
N GLN A 184 -15.96 0.65 -0.33
CA GLN A 184 -16.69 1.78 0.24
C GLN A 184 -17.41 1.35 1.52
N GLY A 185 -17.12 2.04 2.63
CA GLY A 185 -17.73 1.76 3.92
C GLY A 185 -17.04 2.47 5.08
N LYS A 186 -17.45 2.10 6.30
CA LYS A 186 -16.78 2.50 7.54
C LYS A 186 -15.68 1.48 7.86
N THR A 187 -14.63 1.94 8.55
CA THR A 187 -13.68 1.00 9.14
C THR A 187 -14.35 0.20 10.26
N LEU A 188 -13.76 -0.93 10.63
CA LEU A 188 -14.27 -1.73 11.75
C LEU A 188 -14.27 -0.91 13.04
N ASP A 189 -13.24 -0.12 13.29
CA ASP A 189 -13.13 0.74 14.48
C ASP A 189 -14.25 1.78 14.52
N GLN A 190 -14.49 2.48 13.41
CA GLN A 190 -15.61 3.43 13.29
C GLN A 190 -16.94 2.73 13.54
N TRP A 191 -17.12 1.53 12.98
CA TRP A 191 -18.33 0.77 13.19
C TRP A 191 -18.51 0.30 14.63
N ILE A 192 -17.42 0.00 15.35
CA ILE A 192 -17.42 -0.32 16.79
C ILE A 192 -17.74 0.92 17.63
N GLU A 193 -17.12 2.07 17.34
CA GLU A 193 -17.37 3.36 18.01
C GLU A 193 -18.83 3.81 17.85
N ASP A 194 -19.40 3.58 16.68
CA ASP A 194 -20.80 3.90 16.38
C ASP A 194 -21.80 2.93 17.03
N ARG A 195 -21.34 1.83 17.64
CA ARG A 195 -22.26 0.92 18.33
C ARG A 195 -22.86 1.64 19.54
N PRO A 196 -24.20 1.71 19.66
CA PRO A 196 -24.81 2.22 20.88
C PRO A 196 -24.34 1.38 22.07
N ALA A 197 -23.96 2.03 23.16
CA ALA A 197 -23.60 1.35 24.39
C ALA A 197 -24.78 0.48 24.83
N HIS A 198 -24.57 -0.84 24.91
CA HIS A 198 -25.55 -1.77 25.44
C HIS A 198 -25.67 -1.53 26.96
N ASN A 199 -26.43 -0.50 27.33
CA ASN A 199 -26.60 -0.09 28.72
C ASN A 199 -27.64 -0.93 29.45
N SER A 200 -28.27 -1.89 28.78
CA SER A 200 -29.15 -2.87 29.42
C SER A 200 -29.08 -4.24 28.74
N PRO A 201 -29.19 -5.35 29.51
CA PRO A 201 -29.23 -6.72 28.97
C PRO A 201 -30.43 -6.99 28.04
N GLU A 202 -31.47 -6.15 28.09
CA GLU A 202 -32.72 -6.34 27.34
C GLU A 202 -32.57 -5.94 25.85
N GLU A 203 -31.61 -5.08 25.52
CA GLU A 203 -31.37 -4.64 24.13
C GLU A 203 -30.55 -5.64 23.30
N CYS A 204 -29.91 -6.63 23.93
CA CYS A 204 -29.11 -7.64 23.21
C CYS A 204 -29.94 -8.64 22.39
N LEU A 205 -31.24 -8.80 22.67
CA LEU A 205 -32.10 -9.74 21.95
C LEU A 205 -32.65 -9.19 20.61
N ALA A 206 -32.54 -7.88 20.36
CA ALA A 206 -33.08 -7.27 19.15
C ALA A 206 -32.09 -7.21 17.96
N CYS A 207 -30.82 -7.55 18.16
CA CYS A 207 -29.77 -7.45 17.12
C CYS A 207 -29.37 -8.78 16.47
N ILE A 208 -30.12 -9.87 16.70
CA ILE A 208 -29.95 -11.15 15.98
C ILE A 208 -31.25 -11.48 15.25
N ILE A 209 -31.50 -10.81 14.11
CA ILE A 209 -32.31 -11.32 12.99
C ILE A 209 -31.67 -10.84 11.69
#